data_AF-A0A1W1DZN5-F1
#
_entry.id   AF-A0A1W1DZN5-F1
#
_cell.length_a   1.000
_cell.length_b   1.000
_cell.length_c   1.000
_cell.angle_alpha   90.00
_cell.angle_beta   90.00
_cell.angle_gamma   90.00
#
_symmetry.space_group_name_H-M   'P 1'
#
loop_
_entity.id
_entity.type
_entity.pdbx_description
1 polymer ?
#
loop_
_entity_poly.entity_id
_entity_poly.type
_entity_poly.pdbx_seq_one_letter_code
_entity_poly.pdbx_strand_id
1 'polypeptide(L)'
;MEPEFSENCILIIDPGMKLHLRAYTVVRYDGELYFRQYIERGASKFLVPLNTQHDEIELKGEFEVVGCVVQQKQRKQKALHYYHLNSVTKEMDFSISGKIKEKGT
;
A
#
# COMPACT_ATOMS: atom_id res chain seq x y z
N MET A 1 9.52 -4.57 -2.68
CA MET A 1 8.18 -4.79 -2.10
C MET A 1 7.70 -6.24 -2.26
N GLU A 2 8.59 -7.14 -2.68
CA GLU A 2 8.43 -8.57 -2.51
C GLU A 2 8.39 -8.94 -1.01
N PRO A 3 7.75 -10.05 -0.62
CA PRO A 3 7.10 -11.04 -1.51
C PRO A 3 5.68 -10.67 -1.95
N GLU A 4 5.03 -9.69 -1.31
CA GLU A 4 3.64 -9.35 -1.59
C GLU A 4 3.47 -8.80 -3.01
N PHE A 5 4.37 -7.91 -3.43
CA PHE A 5 4.36 -7.29 -4.76
C PHE A 5 5.56 -7.76 -5.54
N SER A 6 5.32 -8.65 -6.51
CA SER A 6 6.38 -9.13 -7.40
C SER A 6 6.87 -8.02 -8.33
N GLU A 7 8.05 -8.22 -8.88
CA GLU A 7 8.50 -7.44 -10.04
C GLU A 7 7.43 -7.45 -11.16
N ASN A 8 7.31 -6.33 -11.89
CA ASN A 8 6.42 -6.13 -13.02
C ASN A 8 4.90 -6.27 -12.71
N CYS A 9 4.50 -6.29 -11.44
CA CYS A 9 3.08 -6.16 -11.10
C CYS A 9 2.57 -4.75 -11.41
N ILE A 10 1.31 -4.65 -11.82
CA ILE A 10 0.62 -3.37 -12.02
C ILE A 10 -0.08 -3.02 -10.73
N LEU A 11 0.20 -1.83 -10.20
CA LEU A 11 -0.46 -1.29 -9.02
C LEU A 11 -1.63 -0.40 -9.43
N ILE A 12 -2.78 -0.56 -8.76
CA ILE A 12 -3.88 0.38 -8.83
C ILE A 12 -3.83 1.23 -7.57
N ILE A 13 -3.67 2.54 -7.76
CA ILE A 13 -3.48 3.52 -6.71
C ILE A 13 -4.72 4.40 -6.65
N ASP A 14 -5.26 4.58 -5.45
CA ASP A 14 -6.35 5.50 -5.18
C ASP A 14 -5.82 6.76 -4.48
N PRO A 15 -5.83 7.93 -5.15
CA PRO A 15 -5.37 9.19 -4.55
C PRO A 15 -6.35 9.74 -3.50
N GLY A 16 -7.61 9.31 -3.52
CA GLY A 16 -8.63 9.72 -2.53
C GLY A 16 -8.57 8.91 -1.23
N MET A 17 -7.85 7.78 -1.21
CA MET A 17 -7.70 6.95 -0.03
C MET A 17 -6.79 7.64 0.99
N LYS A 18 -7.32 7.91 2.19
CA LYS A 18 -6.55 8.50 3.28
C LYS A 18 -5.38 7.60 3.67
N LEU A 19 -4.20 8.20 3.81
CA LEU A 19 -3.03 7.51 4.36
C LEU A 19 -3.32 7.04 5.80
N HIS A 20 -2.98 5.80 6.09
CA HIS A 20 -3.14 5.22 7.42
C HIS A 20 -2.00 4.25 7.74
N LEU A 21 -1.87 3.89 9.02
CA LEU A 21 -0.88 2.94 9.50
C LEU A 21 -0.94 1.63 8.70
N ARG A 22 0.24 1.13 8.28
CA ARG A 22 0.46 -0.09 7.48
C ARG A 22 -0.02 -0.05 6.03
N ALA A 23 -0.58 1.05 5.55
CA ALA A 23 -0.98 1.19 4.16
C ALA A 23 0.22 0.98 3.23
N TYR A 24 0.00 0.29 2.12
CA TYR A 24 0.90 0.34 0.98
C TYR A 24 0.63 1.63 0.21
N THR A 25 1.65 2.45 0.02
CA THR A 25 1.47 3.80 -0.51
C THR A 25 2.56 4.17 -1.50
N VAL A 26 2.22 5.08 -2.41
CA VAL A 26 3.20 5.79 -3.22
C VAL A 26 3.34 7.20 -2.67
N VAL A 27 4.57 7.57 -2.34
CA VAL A 27 4.90 8.86 -1.73
C VAL A 27 5.99 9.53 -2.52
N ARG A 28 5.84 10.84 -2.75
CA ARG A 28 6.95 11.69 -3.20
C ARG A 28 7.62 12.31 -2.00
N TYR A 29 8.92 12.09 -1.88
CA TYR A 29 9.74 12.60 -0.78
C TYR A 29 11.13 12.90 -1.31
N ASP A 30 11.66 14.08 -0.96
CA ASP A 30 12.98 14.56 -1.41
C ASP A 30 13.19 14.48 -2.94
N GLY A 31 12.14 14.84 -3.70
CA GLY A 31 12.15 14.80 -5.17
C GLY A 31 12.00 13.40 -5.79
N GLU A 32 12.11 12.34 -5.00
CA GLU A 32 11.99 10.94 -5.45
C GLU A 32 10.60 10.36 -5.20
N LEU A 33 10.29 9.25 -5.89
CA LEU A 33 9.03 8.54 -5.78
C LEU A 33 9.26 7.15 -5.15
N TYR A 34 8.62 6.90 -4.02
CA TYR A 34 8.78 5.67 -3.26
C TYR A 34 7.49 4.85 -3.22
N PHE A 35 7.59 3.56 -3.52
CA PHE A 35 6.57 2.57 -3.23
C PHE A 35 6.99 1.72 -2.03
N ARG A 36 6.33 1.96 -0.88
CA ARG A 36 6.67 1.38 0.41
C ARG A 36 5.43 1.18 1.29
N GLN A 37 5.61 0.47 2.39
CA GLN A 37 4.63 0.45 3.46
C GLN A 37 4.82 1.64 4.38
N TYR A 38 3.74 2.35 4.71
CA TYR A 38 3.77 3.44 5.68
C TYR A 38 3.62 2.89 7.10
N ILE A 39 4.56 3.23 7.98
CA ILE A 39 4.57 2.80 9.39
C ILE A 39 4.76 4.03 10.29
N GLU A 40 4.06 4.04 11.42
CA GLU A 40 4.25 5.03 12.48
C GLU A 40 4.85 4.33 13.70
N ARG A 41 5.95 4.88 14.23
CA ARG A 41 6.60 4.41 15.47
C ARG A 41 6.69 5.60 16.42
N GLY A 42 5.70 5.74 17.30
CA GLY A 42 5.54 6.94 18.13
C GLY A 42 5.20 8.15 17.26
N ALA A 43 6.00 9.21 17.35
CA ALA A 43 5.82 10.42 16.53
C ALA A 43 6.51 10.33 15.15
N SER A 44 7.42 9.38 14.95
CA SER A 44 8.15 9.22 13.70
C SER A 44 7.37 8.40 12.68
N LYS A 45 7.51 8.78 11.41
CA LYS A 45 6.86 8.17 10.26
C LYS A 45 7.92 7.54 9.35
N PHE A 46 7.63 6.37 8.82
CA PHE A 46 8.59 5.58 8.05
C PHE A 46 7.96 5.04 6.77
N LEU A 47 8.77 4.96 5.72
CA LEU A 47 8.52 4.18 4.53
C LEU A 47 9.38 2.91 4.59
N VAL A 48 8.74 1.78 4.81
CA VAL A 48 9.37 0.50 5.11
C VAL A 48 9.20 -0.47 3.93
N PRO A 49 10.27 -1.10 3.42
CA PRO A 49 10.16 -2.18 2.45
C PRO A 49 9.67 -3.49 3.10
N LEU A 50 9.07 -4.37 2.31
CA LEU A 50 8.64 -5.70 2.78
C LEU A 50 9.75 -6.76 2.74
N ASN A 51 10.94 -6.38 2.30
CA ASN A 51 12.13 -7.22 2.26
C ASN A 51 13.32 -6.45 2.86
N THR A 52 14.36 -7.18 3.25
CA THR A 52 15.59 -6.63 3.84
C THR A 52 16.60 -6.14 2.81
N GLN A 53 16.25 -6.14 1.52
CA GLN A 53 17.14 -5.74 0.43
C GLN A 53 17.25 -4.23 0.27
N HIS A 54 16.38 -3.48 0.95
CA HIS A 54 16.37 -2.03 0.92
C HIS A 54 16.22 -1.49 2.34
N ASP A 55 16.71 -0.27 2.54
CA ASP A 55 16.62 0.40 3.81
C ASP A 55 15.22 1.01 4.06
N GLU A 56 14.89 1.16 5.33
CA GLU A 56 13.77 1.98 5.78
C GLU A 56 14.11 3.46 5.64
N ILE A 57 13.12 4.28 5.29
CA ILE A 57 13.29 5.73 5.16
C ILE A 57 12.44 6.40 6.23
N GLU A 58 13.05 7.18 7.11
CA GLU A 58 12.34 8.06 8.04
C GLU A 58 11.90 9.35 7.34
N LEU A 59 10.61 9.66 7.41
CA LEU A 59 10.03 10.88 6.87
C LEU A 59 10.16 12.01 7.88
N LYS A 60 11.25 12.78 7.80
CA LYS A 60 11.56 13.89 8.72
C LYS A 60 11.01 15.24 8.28
N GLY A 61 10.56 15.36 7.04
CA GLY A 61 10.07 16.59 6.44
C GLY A 61 8.69 16.43 5.80
N GLU A 62 8.33 17.41 4.97
CA GLU A 62 7.13 17.33 4.16
C GLU A 62 7.25 16.23 3.10
N PHE A 63 6.14 15.55 2.85
CA PHE A 63 6.04 14.53 1.83
C PHE A 63 4.64 14.60 1.21
N GLU A 64 4.54 14.20 -0.05
CA GLU A 64 3.29 14.18 -0.78
C GLU A 64 2.83 12.73 -0.96
N VAL A 65 1.62 12.42 -0.50
CA VAL A 65 1.01 11.12 -0.74
C VAL A 65 0.37 11.14 -2.12
N VAL A 66 0.92 10.35 -3.05
CA VAL A 66 0.31 10.18 -4.38
C VAL A 66 -0.96 9.35 -4.29
N GLY A 67 -0.97 8.37 -3.38
CA GLY A 67 -2.16 7.60 -3.04
C GLY A 67 -1.83 6.25 -2.42
N CYS A 68 -2.86 5.58 -1.91
CA CYS A 68 -2.72 4.23 -1.37
C CYS A 68 -2.92 3.18 -2.46
N VAL A 69 -2.14 2.11 -2.41
CA VAL A 69 -2.28 0.95 -3.30
C VAL A 69 -3.49 0.15 -2.88
N VAL A 70 -4.54 0.16 -3.70
CA VAL A 70 -5.79 -0.54 -3.43
C VAL A 70 -5.84 -1.93 -4.03
N GLN A 71 -5.10 -2.15 -5.13
CA GLN A 71 -5.04 -3.44 -5.81
C GLN A 71 -3.69 -3.66 -6.47
N GLN A 72 -3.34 -4.92 -6.69
CA GLN A 72 -2.29 -5.31 -7.62
C GLN A 72 -2.77 -6.35 -8.63
N LYS A 73 -2.13 -6.37 -9.80
CA LYS A 73 -2.43 -7.33 -10.86
C LYS A 73 -1.18 -7.72 -11.64
N GLN A 74 -1.01 -9.01 -11.88
CA GLN A 74 -0.12 -9.54 -12.91
C GLN A 74 -0.92 -10.01 -14.12
N ARG A 75 -0.30 -10.01 -15.31
CA ARG A 75 -0.95 -10.31 -16.61
C ARG A 75 -1.74 -11.62 -16.65
N LYS A 76 -1.37 -12.64 -15.84
CA LYS A 76 -2.01 -13.97 -15.79
C LYS A 76 -2.58 -14.35 -14.43
N GLN A 77 -2.53 -13.46 -13.44
CA GLN A 77 -3.03 -13.74 -12.09
C GLN A 77 -4.31 -12.96 -11.81
N LYS A 78 -5.11 -13.45 -10.85
CA LYS A 78 -6.26 -12.68 -10.35
C LYS A 78 -5.75 -11.42 -9.67
N ALA A 79 -6.51 -10.33 -9.78
CA ALA A 79 -6.19 -9.13 -9.03
C ALA A 79 -6.35 -9.41 -7.54
N LEU A 80 -5.40 -8.91 -6.77
CA LEU A 80 -5.46 -8.92 -5.31
C LEU A 80 -5.87 -7.53 -4.84
N HIS A 81 -6.81 -7.48 -3.91
CA HIS A 81 -7.40 -6.27 -3.36
C HIS A 81 -6.96 -6.15 -1.90
N TYR A 82 -6.63 -4.93 -1.48
CA TYR A 82 -6.16 -4.63 -0.12
C TYR A 82 -7.22 -3.99 0.77
N TYR A 83 -8.29 -3.49 0.17
CA TYR A 83 -9.40 -2.85 0.87
C TYR A 83 -10.71 -3.55 0.53
N HIS A 84 -11.47 -3.89 1.56
CA HIS A 84 -12.72 -4.62 1.44
C HIS A 84 -13.81 -3.91 2.23
N LEU A 85 -14.99 -3.78 1.63
CA LEU A 85 -16.13 -3.23 2.35
C LEU A 85 -16.55 -4.20 3.45
N ASN A 86 -16.48 -3.75 4.70
CA ASN A 86 -17.02 -4.46 5.84
C ASN A 86 -18.55 -4.49 5.73
N SER A 87 -19.14 -5.68 5.71
CA SER A 87 -20.58 -5.84 5.53
C SER A 87 -21.40 -5.30 6.71
N VAL A 88 -20.80 -5.24 7.91
CA VAL A 88 -21.42 -4.79 9.16
C VAL A 88 -21.24 -3.28 9.33
N THR A 89 -20.01 -2.78 9.33
CA THR A 89 -19.72 -1.36 9.61
C THR A 89 -19.93 -0.46 8.39
N LYS A 90 -19.96 -1.03 7.18
CA LYS A 90 -19.95 -0.31 5.89
C LYS A 90 -18.69 0.54 5.66
N GLU A 91 -17.63 0.29 6.42
CA GLU A 91 -16.31 0.92 6.24
C GLU A 91 -15.39 0.05 5.39
N MET A 92 -14.28 0.62 4.90
CA MET A 92 -13.28 -0.12 4.13
C MET A 92 -12.20 -0.68 5.07
N ASP A 93 -12.14 -1.99 5.20
CA ASP A 93 -11.12 -2.68 5.99
C ASP A 93 -9.87 -2.94 5.15
N PHE A 94 -8.70 -2.57 5.69
CA PHE A 94 -7.41 -2.86 5.10
C PHE A 94 -6.92 -4.27 5.49
N SER A 95 -6.35 -4.99 4.51
CA SER A 95 -5.66 -6.27 4.69
C SER A 95 -4.21 -6.16 4.25
N ILE A 96 -3.28 -6.66 5.06
CA ILE A 96 -1.85 -6.64 4.75
C ILE A 96 -1.50 -7.56 3.57
N SER A 97 -2.21 -8.67 3.45
CA SER A 97 -2.08 -9.61 2.33
C SER A 97 -3.27 -9.42 1.41
N GLY A 98 -3.00 -9.26 0.12
CA GLY A 98 -4.03 -9.00 -0.85
C GLY A 98 -4.98 -10.19 -1.00
N LYS A 99 -6.28 -9.92 -1.11
CA LYS A 99 -7.30 -10.96 -1.28
C LYS A 99 -7.94 -10.89 -2.66
N ILE A 100 -8.24 -12.05 -3.22
CA ILE A 100 -9.05 -12.12 -4.44
C ILE A 100 -10.45 -11.62 -4.11
N LYS A 101 -11.01 -10.74 -4.94
CA LYS A 101 -12.42 -10.36 -4.82
C LYS A 101 -13.29 -11.59 -5.09
N GLU A 102 -14.05 -12.04 -4.10
CA GLU A 102 -15.04 -13.09 -4.29
C GLU A 102 -16.08 -12.59 -5.30
N LYS A 103 -16.38 -13.41 -6.31
CA LYS A 103 -17.51 -13.14 -7.19
C LYS A 103 -18.75 -13.30 -6.33
N GLY A 104 -19.48 -12.21 -6.11
CA GLY A 104 -20.80 -12.27 -5.48
C GLY A 104 -21.63 -13.34 -6.20
N THR A 105 -22.16 -14.27 -5.41
CA THR A 105 -23.08 -15.31 -5.89
C THR A 105 -24.42 -14.68 -6.24
#